data_AF-A0A0C9RB16-F1
#
_entry.id   AF-A0A0C9RB16-F1
#
_cell.length_a   1.000
_cell.length_b   1.000
_cell.length_c   1.000
_cell.angle_alpha   90.00
_cell.angle_beta   90.00
_cell.angle_gamma   90.00
#
_symmetry.space_group_name_H-M   'P 1'
#
loop_
_entity.id
_entity.type
_entity.pdbx_description
1 polymer ?
#
loop_
_entity_poly.entity_id
_entity_poly.type
_entity_poly.pdbx_seq_one_letter_code
_entity_poly.pdbx_strand_id
1 'polypeptide(L)'
;MHRVVAKRIFLKIKLTHDNCHCLRMYSNFIPWKNSLTGYYSTDFRIYKQLVAEKLGVDREHAAMLLRSNRRVIGIPEERITKNCHICQVEEVDFNTSIRDIKFLELSEEDLINRILLLKEMGAQYINTAMLRTCASRVHVVSFKAYTKIPNDDIIAKNMYSHLHEPPPGVPPLSDLNDYMTVKEYRKRCLLHWLKWRLEIPDDNEKLLETFFKRLRYKSFARLRKSFDILHEELGMPVSLIREKKCLSYVSGVDLQKILTHLPDICGVSVKELLKNNLPLLRMTYKSLCLAKFALEDFGVTSEQLLETPKVLLVNSDSLEVGLETISTTPELKILIDHPRLLRILLTKDGVQRRLDYLRYLSINHVTVAALGRTKVEFDKYLKSGTYKAKGDEIGLMLKKYFKKSVAEIQEKIEMHPLWKYVDLFTIHTTLHYLMESFDAEDIFKNLPLILHSRDKVEFRLVSLIEMNKQINENNRFTPSQILALCAYEIEKEFHFTGDGVWEKNKILTKSPEALPNETEEWKVSKKNIC
;
A
#
# COMPACT_ATOMS: atom_id res chain seq x y z
N MET A 1 16.01 -20.10 7.20
CA MET A 1 14.97 -21.01 6.66
C MET A 1 14.07 -21.69 7.70
N HIS A 2 14.49 -21.93 8.95
CA HIS A 2 13.66 -22.66 9.94
C HIS A 2 12.54 -21.88 10.64
N ARG A 3 12.46 -20.54 10.51
CA ARG A 3 11.37 -19.73 11.12
C ARG A 3 10.08 -19.62 10.26
N VAL A 4 10.13 -20.00 8.99
CA VAL A 4 8.99 -19.87 8.04
C VAL A 4 8.06 -21.09 8.05
N VAL A 5 8.55 -22.26 8.50
CA VAL A 5 7.76 -23.50 8.51
C VAL A 5 6.74 -23.53 9.65
N ALA A 6 7.05 -22.92 10.80
CA ALA A 6 6.15 -22.92 11.96
C ALA A 6 4.85 -22.13 11.73
N LYS A 7 4.87 -21.08 10.88
CA LYS A 7 3.67 -20.30 10.52
C LYS A 7 2.80 -21.00 9.47
N ARG A 8 3.34 -21.94 8.67
CA ARG A 8 2.62 -22.67 7.61
C ARG A 8 1.72 -23.80 8.13
N ILE A 9 1.99 -24.35 9.32
CA ILE A 9 1.16 -25.43 9.89
C ILE A 9 -0.18 -24.89 10.43
N PHE A 10 -0.21 -23.65 10.94
CA PHE A 10 -1.45 -23.06 11.48
C PHE A 10 -2.44 -22.55 10.40
N LEU A 11 -1.96 -22.30 9.18
CA LEU A 11 -2.79 -21.78 8.07
C LEU A 11 -3.40 -22.88 7.19
N LYS A 12 -2.89 -24.12 7.25
CA LYS A 12 -3.37 -25.23 6.41
C LYS A 12 -4.63 -25.94 6.93
N ILE A 13 -5.05 -25.68 8.18
CA ILE A 13 -6.27 -26.26 8.77
C ILE A 13 -7.53 -25.42 8.48
N LYS A 14 -7.39 -24.23 7.88
CA LYS A 14 -8.53 -23.31 7.64
C LYS A 14 -8.98 -23.17 6.18
N LEU A 15 -8.42 -23.95 5.26
CA LEU A 15 -8.73 -23.87 3.82
C LEU A 15 -9.16 -25.23 3.27
N THR A 16 -10.28 -25.74 3.78
CA THR A 16 -11.12 -26.73 3.08
C THR A 16 -12.58 -26.40 3.39
N HIS A 17 -13.10 -25.35 2.77
CA HIS A 17 -14.52 -25.19 2.42
C HIS A 17 -14.65 -23.97 1.50
N ASP A 18 -14.31 -24.19 0.24
CA ASP A 18 -14.64 -23.26 -0.84
C ASP A 18 -16.10 -23.45 -1.27
N ASN A 19 -16.62 -22.39 -1.89
CA ASN A 19 -17.73 -22.36 -2.85
C ASN A 19 -19.17 -22.47 -2.32
N CYS A 20 -19.74 -21.33 -1.92
CA CYS A 20 -21.13 -21.04 -2.28
C CYS A 20 -21.41 -19.54 -2.40
N HIS A 21 -21.53 -19.07 -3.64
CA HIS A 21 -21.84 -17.67 -3.97
C HIS A 21 -23.33 -17.29 -3.74
N CYS A 22 -24.11 -18.15 -3.07
CA CYS A 22 -25.55 -17.93 -2.79
C CYS A 22 -25.87 -17.51 -1.34
N LEU A 23 -24.90 -17.44 -0.43
CA LEU A 23 -25.18 -17.15 1.00
C LEU A 23 -25.02 -15.68 1.42
N ARG A 24 -24.58 -14.78 0.52
CA ARG A 24 -24.38 -13.35 0.84
C ARG A 24 -25.60 -12.45 0.64
N MET A 25 -26.73 -12.97 0.14
CA MET A 25 -27.98 -12.20 -0.01
C MET A 25 -29.02 -12.46 1.09
N TYR A 26 -28.82 -13.43 1.99
CA TYR A 26 -29.77 -13.74 3.06
C TYR A 26 -29.35 -13.31 4.48
N SER A 27 -28.18 -12.69 4.68
CA SER A 27 -27.73 -12.28 6.03
C SER A 27 -28.21 -10.90 6.50
N ASN A 28 -28.99 -10.17 5.70
CA ASN A 28 -29.47 -8.82 6.04
C ASN A 28 -30.95 -8.75 6.43
N PHE A 29 -31.60 -9.89 6.73
CA PHE A 29 -33.04 -9.89 7.01
C PHE A 29 -33.48 -10.85 8.14
N ILE A 30 -32.87 -10.79 9.32
CA ILE A 30 -33.52 -11.32 10.54
C ILE A 30 -33.17 -10.46 11.77
N PRO A 31 -33.88 -9.35 12.06
CA PRO A 31 -33.62 -8.58 13.26
C PRO A 31 -34.45 -9.00 14.49
N TRP A 32 -35.43 -9.92 14.37
CA TRP A 32 -36.42 -10.12 15.46
C TRP A 32 -36.49 -11.53 16.09
N LYS A 33 -35.95 -12.60 15.50
CA LYS A 33 -36.11 -13.98 16.05
C LYS A 33 -35.02 -14.45 17.04
N ASN A 34 -33.89 -13.75 17.18
CA ASN A 34 -32.82 -14.12 18.14
C ASN A 34 -32.94 -13.43 19.51
N SER A 35 -34.09 -12.85 19.83
CA SER A 35 -34.23 -11.99 21.02
C SER A 35 -34.29 -12.75 22.33
N LEU A 36 -34.44 -14.09 22.35
CA LEU A 36 -34.55 -14.90 23.58
C LEU A 36 -33.43 -15.94 23.76
N THR A 37 -32.84 -16.48 22.70
CA THR A 37 -31.78 -17.51 22.78
C THR A 37 -30.37 -16.93 22.99
N GLY A 38 -30.16 -15.64 22.71
CA GLY A 38 -28.86 -14.97 22.92
C GLY A 38 -28.49 -14.72 24.38
N TYR A 39 -29.44 -14.80 25.32
CA TYR A 39 -29.19 -14.51 26.74
C TYR A 39 -28.43 -15.62 27.48
N TYR A 40 -28.38 -16.82 26.89
CA TYR A 40 -27.66 -17.98 27.40
C TYR A 40 -26.41 -18.31 26.58
N SER A 41 -26.03 -17.47 25.62
CA SER A 41 -24.81 -17.70 24.85
C SER A 41 -23.58 -17.63 25.76
N THR A 42 -22.58 -18.47 25.48
CA THR A 42 -21.27 -18.42 26.12
C THR A 42 -20.68 -17.03 26.07
N ASP A 43 -20.84 -16.34 24.94
CA ASP A 43 -20.34 -14.99 24.72
C ASP A 43 -20.99 -13.97 25.66
N PHE A 44 -22.31 -14.03 25.87
CA PHE A 44 -22.97 -13.11 26.81
C PHE A 44 -22.44 -13.29 28.24
N ARG A 45 -22.18 -14.53 28.65
CA ARG A 45 -21.61 -14.83 29.98
C ARG A 45 -20.19 -14.30 30.13
N ILE A 46 -19.35 -14.48 29.10
CA ILE A 46 -17.96 -13.97 29.09
C ILE A 46 -17.95 -12.44 29.17
N TYR A 47 -18.73 -11.76 28.33
CA TYR A 47 -18.78 -10.29 28.33
C TYR A 47 -19.43 -9.73 29.60
N LYS A 48 -20.44 -10.43 30.17
CA LYS A 48 -21.02 -10.08 31.47
C LYS A 48 -19.96 -10.09 32.56
N GLN A 49 -19.11 -11.12 32.59
CA GLN A 49 -18.01 -11.21 33.54
C GLN A 49 -16.98 -10.10 33.30
N LEU A 50 -16.54 -9.92 32.06
CA LEU A 50 -15.55 -8.92 31.68
C LEU A 50 -16.00 -7.50 32.05
N VAL A 51 -17.24 -7.13 31.74
CA VAL A 51 -17.80 -5.81 32.05
C VAL A 51 -17.94 -5.61 33.55
N ALA A 52 -18.43 -6.62 34.29
CA ALA A 52 -18.55 -6.54 35.75
C ALA A 52 -17.18 -6.29 36.41
N GLU A 53 -16.16 -7.07 36.02
CA GLU A 53 -14.81 -6.94 36.55
C GLU A 53 -14.16 -5.59 36.20
N LYS A 54 -14.19 -5.19 34.92
CA LYS A 54 -13.47 -4.00 34.46
C LYS A 54 -14.11 -2.69 34.89
N LEU A 55 -15.43 -2.68 35.09
CA LEU A 55 -16.16 -1.48 35.50
C LEU A 55 -16.47 -1.45 37.00
N GLY A 56 -16.16 -2.52 37.75
CA GLY A 56 -16.44 -2.59 39.18
C GLY A 56 -17.94 -2.60 39.51
N VAL A 57 -18.78 -3.11 38.61
CA VAL A 57 -20.23 -3.23 38.80
C VAL A 57 -20.62 -4.67 39.08
N ASP A 58 -21.74 -4.87 39.79
CA ASP A 58 -22.24 -6.21 40.03
C ASP A 58 -22.67 -6.90 38.72
N ARG A 59 -22.72 -8.23 38.76
CA ARG A 59 -23.02 -9.07 37.60
C ARG A 59 -24.40 -8.78 37.01
N GLU A 60 -25.40 -8.45 37.82
CA GLU A 60 -26.76 -8.20 37.32
C GLU A 60 -26.86 -6.82 36.66
N HIS A 61 -26.19 -5.83 37.21
CA HIS A 61 -26.05 -4.51 36.58
C HIS A 61 -25.26 -4.60 35.26
N ALA A 62 -24.15 -5.34 35.22
CA ALA A 62 -23.43 -5.62 33.97
C ALA A 62 -24.34 -6.29 32.92
N ALA A 63 -25.17 -7.25 33.33
CA ALA A 63 -26.14 -7.90 32.45
C ALA A 63 -27.18 -6.89 31.92
N MET A 64 -27.68 -6.00 32.76
CA MET A 64 -28.60 -4.92 32.36
C MET A 64 -27.95 -3.98 31.33
N LEU A 65 -26.71 -3.56 31.56
CA LEU A 65 -25.97 -2.67 30.67
C LEU A 65 -25.73 -3.31 29.29
N LEU A 66 -25.37 -4.59 29.25
CA LEU A 66 -25.18 -5.34 28.01
C LEU A 66 -26.51 -5.56 27.26
N ARG A 67 -27.62 -5.79 27.97
CA ARG A 67 -28.95 -5.91 27.36
C ARG A 67 -29.35 -4.62 26.63
N SER A 68 -29.05 -3.46 27.22
CA SER A 68 -29.28 -2.16 26.60
C SER A 68 -28.26 -1.80 25.51
N ASN A 69 -27.11 -2.49 25.45
CA ASN A 69 -26.00 -2.18 24.55
C ASN A 69 -25.44 -3.42 23.84
N ARG A 70 -26.32 -4.13 23.12
CA ARG A 70 -26.00 -5.41 22.48
C ARG A 70 -24.81 -5.39 21.51
N ARG A 71 -24.46 -4.21 20.96
CA ARG A 71 -23.33 -4.04 20.03
C ARG A 71 -21.96 -4.18 20.68
N VAL A 72 -21.90 -4.13 22.01
CA VAL A 72 -20.66 -4.40 22.76
C VAL A 72 -20.26 -5.88 22.64
N ILE A 73 -21.24 -6.78 22.46
CA ILE A 73 -20.98 -8.20 22.27
C ILE A 73 -20.34 -8.42 20.89
N GLY A 74 -19.18 -9.06 20.86
CA GLY A 74 -18.37 -9.27 19.66
C GLY A 74 -17.23 -8.26 19.49
N ILE A 75 -17.14 -7.25 20.36
CA ILE A 75 -15.96 -6.37 20.40
C ILE A 75 -14.80 -7.12 21.10
N PRO A 76 -13.61 -7.19 20.49
CA PRO A 76 -12.47 -7.89 21.10
C PRO A 76 -12.23 -7.48 22.55
N GLU A 77 -12.01 -8.47 23.43
CA GLU A 77 -11.83 -8.27 24.88
C GLU A 77 -10.68 -7.31 25.21
N GLU A 78 -9.62 -7.35 24.40
CA GLU A 78 -8.48 -6.43 24.48
C GLU A 78 -8.93 -4.96 24.35
N ARG A 79 -9.82 -4.67 23.40
CA ARG A 79 -10.33 -3.30 23.20
C ARG A 79 -11.18 -2.85 24.39
N ILE A 80 -12.04 -3.72 24.91
CA ILE A 80 -12.87 -3.41 26.09
C ILE A 80 -11.96 -3.09 27.28
N THR A 81 -11.00 -3.98 27.55
CA THR A 81 -10.04 -3.82 28.64
C THR A 81 -9.26 -2.51 28.52
N LYS A 82 -8.78 -2.20 27.32
CA LYS A 82 -8.02 -0.98 27.07
C LYS A 82 -8.86 0.28 27.18
N ASN A 83 -10.10 0.28 26.69
CA ASN A 83 -11.02 1.42 26.84
C ASN A 83 -11.39 1.66 28.31
N CYS A 84 -11.62 0.61 29.10
CA CYS A 84 -11.81 0.76 30.55
C CYS A 84 -10.57 1.34 31.22
N HIS A 85 -9.38 0.86 30.87
CA HIS A 85 -8.12 1.37 31.41
C HIS A 85 -7.90 2.85 31.07
N ILE A 86 -8.16 3.27 29.83
CA ILE A 86 -8.10 4.69 29.42
C ILE A 86 -9.02 5.53 30.31
N CYS A 87 -10.27 5.11 30.51
CA CYS A 87 -11.21 5.82 31.38
C CYS A 87 -10.71 5.92 32.83
N GLN A 88 -10.10 4.86 33.37
CA GLN A 88 -9.53 4.86 34.73
C GLN A 88 -8.36 5.84 34.85
N VAL A 89 -7.41 5.80 33.93
CA VAL A 89 -6.24 6.69 33.90
C VAL A 89 -6.66 8.16 33.76
N GLU A 90 -7.70 8.41 32.97
CA GLU A 90 -8.22 9.75 32.73
C GLU A 90 -9.22 10.24 33.79
N GLU A 91 -9.42 9.46 34.86
CA GLU A 91 -10.30 9.74 36.01
C GLU A 91 -11.78 9.92 35.62
N VAL A 92 -12.26 9.14 34.65
CA VAL A 92 -13.68 9.07 34.31
C VAL A 92 -14.44 8.34 35.42
N ASP A 93 -15.48 8.98 35.96
CA ASP A 93 -16.25 8.40 37.05
C ASP A 93 -17.10 7.21 36.59
N PHE A 94 -16.93 6.10 37.32
CA PHE A 94 -17.76 4.91 37.25
C PHE A 94 -18.73 4.79 38.43
N ASN A 95 -18.56 5.59 39.49
CA ASN A 95 -19.20 5.34 40.78
C ASN A 95 -20.62 5.90 40.89
N THR A 96 -20.94 7.03 40.23
CA THR A 96 -22.27 7.68 40.33
C THR A 96 -23.38 7.02 39.49
N SER A 97 -23.27 5.70 39.23
CA SER A 97 -24.10 4.86 38.37
C SER A 97 -23.67 4.91 36.89
N ILE A 98 -23.00 3.85 36.44
CA ILE A 98 -22.77 3.58 35.03
C ILE A 98 -24.13 3.35 34.36
N ARG A 99 -24.60 4.32 33.59
CA ARG A 99 -25.87 4.21 32.85
C ARG A 99 -25.70 3.83 31.39
N ASP A 100 -24.49 3.95 30.86
CA ASP A 100 -24.19 3.71 29.45
C ASP A 100 -22.77 3.13 29.29
N ILE A 101 -22.63 2.07 28.50
CA ILE A 101 -21.35 1.42 28.18
C ILE A 101 -20.97 1.59 26.69
N LYS A 102 -21.67 2.46 25.95
CA LYS A 102 -21.37 2.72 24.53
C LYS A 102 -19.98 3.28 24.26
N PHE A 103 -19.30 3.81 25.28
CA PHE A 103 -17.91 4.23 25.14
C PHE A 103 -16.98 3.04 24.84
N LEU A 104 -17.37 1.80 25.21
CA LEU A 104 -16.64 0.58 24.86
C LEU A 104 -16.67 0.29 23.35
N GLU A 105 -17.65 0.82 22.62
CA GLU A 105 -17.74 0.70 21.16
C GLU A 105 -16.75 1.61 20.42
N LEU A 106 -16.19 2.61 21.10
CA LEU A 106 -15.31 3.59 20.48
C LEU A 106 -13.93 3.00 20.20
N SER A 107 -13.30 3.52 19.13
CA SER A 107 -11.86 3.35 18.99
C SER A 107 -11.15 4.04 20.15
N GLU A 108 -9.96 3.55 20.51
CA GLU A 108 -9.13 4.17 21.55
C GLU A 108 -8.88 5.65 21.25
N GLU A 109 -8.64 5.96 19.97
CA GLU A 109 -8.38 7.31 19.50
C GLU A 109 -9.60 8.22 19.72
N ASP A 110 -10.80 7.75 19.35
CA ASP A 110 -12.05 8.48 19.55
C ASP A 110 -12.35 8.68 21.04
N LEU A 111 -12.12 7.67 21.87
CA LEU A 111 -12.36 7.73 23.30
C LEU A 111 -11.49 8.80 23.96
N ILE A 112 -10.17 8.74 23.74
CA ILE A 112 -9.22 9.74 24.25
C ILE A 112 -9.62 11.13 23.76
N ASN A 113 -9.97 11.26 22.49
CA ASN A 113 -10.35 12.54 21.89
C ASN A 113 -11.63 13.12 22.51
N ARG A 114 -12.62 12.28 22.87
CA ARG A 114 -13.85 12.74 23.54
C ARG A 114 -13.60 13.15 25.00
N ILE A 115 -12.72 12.46 25.70
CA ILE A 115 -12.28 12.84 27.05
C ILE A 115 -11.57 14.19 26.99
N LEU A 116 -10.57 14.33 26.09
CA LEU A 116 -9.85 15.59 25.87
C LEU A 116 -10.82 16.73 25.55
N LEU A 117 -11.81 16.49 24.68
CA LEU A 117 -12.81 17.49 24.33
C LEU A 117 -13.56 18.01 25.56
N LEU A 118 -13.97 17.13 26.47
CA LEU A 118 -14.64 17.52 27.72
C LEU A 118 -13.69 18.30 28.64
N LYS A 119 -12.45 17.84 28.79
CA LYS A 119 -11.41 18.53 29.59
C LYS A 119 -11.08 19.93 29.05
N GLU A 120 -10.95 20.07 27.73
CA GLU A 120 -10.71 21.36 27.05
C GLU A 120 -11.89 22.35 27.22
N MET A 121 -13.11 21.85 27.43
CA MET A 121 -14.25 22.71 27.77
C MET A 121 -14.25 23.13 29.25
N GLY A 122 -13.32 22.62 30.06
CA GLY A 122 -13.17 22.91 31.49
C GLY A 122 -13.82 21.89 32.42
N ALA A 123 -14.36 20.78 31.90
CA ALA A 123 -15.04 19.79 32.74
C ALA A 123 -14.10 19.21 33.81
N GLN A 124 -14.41 19.45 35.08
CA GLN A 124 -13.70 18.88 36.23
C GLN A 124 -14.21 17.48 36.58
N TYR A 125 -15.38 17.14 36.07
CA TYR A 125 -16.04 15.88 36.29
C TYR A 125 -16.56 15.30 34.97
N ILE A 126 -16.20 14.05 34.69
CA ILE A 126 -16.59 13.33 33.47
C ILE A 126 -17.13 11.96 33.87
N ASN A 127 -18.30 11.61 33.35
CA ASN A 127 -18.88 10.27 33.51
C ASN A 127 -19.06 9.55 32.16
N THR A 128 -19.36 8.26 32.22
CA THR A 128 -19.51 7.40 31.04
C THR A 128 -20.62 7.82 30.07
N ALA A 129 -21.71 8.40 30.58
CA ALA A 129 -22.83 8.88 29.75
C ALA A 129 -22.42 10.07 28.88
N MET A 130 -21.56 10.96 29.40
CA MET A 130 -21.05 12.11 28.65
C MET A 130 -20.21 11.66 27.45
N LEU A 131 -19.44 10.58 27.57
CA LEU A 131 -18.55 10.10 26.50
C LEU A 131 -19.29 9.66 25.24
N ARG A 132 -20.58 9.36 25.30
CA ARG A 132 -21.36 8.98 24.11
C ARG A 132 -21.55 10.12 23.12
N THR A 133 -21.76 11.34 23.61
CA THR A 133 -22.11 12.49 22.77
C THR A 133 -21.38 13.78 23.14
N CYS A 134 -20.42 13.71 24.07
CA CYS A 134 -19.77 14.85 24.71
C CYS A 134 -20.79 15.87 25.23
N ALA A 135 -21.89 15.40 25.83
CA ALA A 135 -23.02 16.21 26.29
C ALA A 135 -23.60 17.19 25.25
N SER A 136 -23.40 16.92 23.94
CA SER A 136 -23.66 17.86 22.84
C SER A 136 -25.07 18.47 22.81
N ARG A 137 -26.10 17.77 23.31
CA ARG A 137 -27.49 18.23 23.31
C ARG A 137 -27.90 19.02 24.55
N VAL A 138 -27.05 19.06 25.57
CA VAL A 138 -27.32 19.73 26.85
C VAL A 138 -27.04 21.23 26.68
N HIS A 139 -27.82 22.08 27.34
CA HIS A 139 -27.52 23.51 27.42
C HIS A 139 -26.24 23.76 28.21
N VAL A 140 -25.48 24.79 27.83
CA VAL A 140 -24.19 25.09 28.46
C VAL A 140 -24.34 25.33 29.97
N VAL A 141 -25.37 26.02 30.42
CA VAL A 141 -25.67 26.21 31.86
C VAL A 141 -25.78 24.87 32.62
N SER A 142 -26.53 23.92 32.08
CA SER A 142 -26.68 22.60 32.68
C SER A 142 -25.39 21.78 32.58
N PHE A 143 -24.66 21.92 31.46
CA PHE A 143 -23.38 21.28 31.28
C PHE A 143 -22.37 21.75 32.34
N LYS A 144 -22.27 23.06 32.60
CA LYS A 144 -21.42 23.62 33.66
C LYS A 144 -21.76 23.02 35.01
N ALA A 145 -23.05 23.01 35.38
CA ALA A 145 -23.52 22.41 36.63
C ALA A 145 -23.14 20.91 36.74
N TYR A 146 -23.38 20.12 35.68
CA TYR A 146 -23.08 18.69 35.70
C TYR A 146 -21.59 18.37 35.72
N THR A 147 -20.76 19.20 35.10
CA THR A 147 -19.30 18.98 34.99
C THR A 147 -18.49 19.76 36.03
N LYS A 148 -19.18 20.45 36.95
CA LYS A 148 -18.60 21.27 38.02
C LYS A 148 -17.74 22.42 37.49
N ILE A 149 -18.10 23.00 36.35
CA ILE A 149 -17.48 24.23 35.84
C ILE A 149 -18.12 25.41 36.58
N PRO A 150 -17.34 26.36 37.13
CA PRO A 150 -17.87 27.60 37.70
C PRO A 150 -18.81 28.33 36.72
N ASN A 151 -19.91 28.89 37.22
CA ASN A 151 -20.90 29.55 36.35
C ASN A 151 -20.30 30.77 35.61
N ASP A 152 -19.37 31.48 36.25
CA ASP A 152 -18.72 32.67 35.68
C ASP A 152 -17.64 32.33 34.64
N ASP A 153 -17.24 31.06 34.52
CA ASP A 153 -16.20 30.65 33.58
C ASP A 153 -16.69 30.68 32.14
N ILE A 154 -15.85 31.20 31.25
CA ILE A 154 -16.11 31.25 29.81
C ILE A 154 -15.46 30.03 29.16
N ILE A 155 -16.26 29.02 28.82
CA ILE A 155 -15.81 27.76 28.20
C ILE A 155 -14.96 28.01 26.94
N ALA A 156 -15.27 29.03 26.15
CA ALA A 156 -14.47 29.39 24.97
C ALA A 156 -13.01 29.74 25.30
N LYS A 157 -12.75 30.43 26.42
CA LYS A 157 -11.39 30.76 26.87
C LYS A 157 -10.60 29.48 27.18
N ASN A 158 -11.24 28.53 27.86
CA ASN A 158 -10.62 27.23 28.16
C ASN A 158 -10.31 26.46 26.87
N MET A 159 -11.23 26.39 25.91
CA MET A 159 -10.97 25.70 24.65
C MET A 159 -9.81 26.32 23.87
N TYR A 160 -9.72 27.64 23.84
CA TYR A 160 -8.67 28.36 23.11
C TYR A 160 -7.33 28.42 23.83
N SER A 161 -7.26 28.22 25.15
CA SER A 161 -5.98 28.14 25.87
C SER A 161 -5.13 26.93 25.43
N HIS A 162 -5.76 25.93 24.83
CA HIS A 162 -5.09 24.78 24.23
C HIS A 162 -4.51 25.06 22.83
N LEU A 163 -4.70 26.26 22.29
CA LEU A 163 -4.08 26.72 21.05
C LEU A 163 -2.75 27.45 21.35
N HIS A 164 -1.78 27.42 20.43
CA HIS A 164 -0.55 28.22 20.53
C HIS A 164 -0.89 29.71 20.44
N GLU A 165 -1.75 30.02 19.48
CA GLU A 165 -2.22 31.36 19.18
C GLU A 165 -3.75 31.30 19.14
N PRO A 166 -4.44 31.98 20.08
CA PRO A 166 -5.88 32.12 20.00
C PRO A 166 -6.25 33.05 18.84
N PRO A 167 -7.42 32.89 18.21
CA PRO A 167 -7.91 33.85 17.22
C PRO A 167 -7.92 35.29 17.78
N PRO A 168 -7.66 36.31 16.95
CA PRO A 168 -7.84 37.71 17.34
C PRO A 168 -9.28 37.94 17.82
N GLY A 169 -9.43 38.60 18.97
CA GLY A 169 -10.76 38.88 19.54
C GLY A 169 -11.35 37.73 20.36
N VAL A 170 -10.55 37.00 21.15
CA VAL A 170 -11.06 36.09 22.18
C VAL A 170 -11.31 36.84 23.50
N PRO A 171 -12.58 37.08 23.91
CA PRO A 171 -13.83 37.00 23.14
C PRO A 171 -14.20 38.40 22.56
N PRO A 172 -14.89 38.49 21.40
CA PRO A 172 -16.33 38.35 21.42
C PRO A 172 -16.88 37.64 20.16
N LEU A 173 -17.16 36.34 20.28
CA LEU A 173 -18.37 35.82 19.67
C LEU A 173 -19.53 36.41 20.50
N SER A 174 -20.00 37.61 20.14
CA SER A 174 -21.00 38.40 20.87
C SER A 174 -22.33 37.67 21.08
N ASP A 175 -22.51 36.57 20.36
CA ASP A 175 -23.67 35.71 20.29
C ASP A 175 -23.56 34.42 21.13
N LEU A 176 -22.41 34.16 21.79
CA LEU A 176 -22.27 33.04 22.71
C LEU A 176 -23.02 33.30 24.00
N ASN A 177 -23.88 32.36 24.38
CA ASN A 177 -24.61 32.40 25.64
C ASN A 177 -24.82 31.00 26.23
N ASP A 178 -25.06 30.95 27.53
CA ASP A 178 -25.16 29.69 28.27
C ASP A 178 -26.48 28.92 28.01
N TYR A 179 -27.45 29.57 27.33
CA TYR A 179 -28.68 28.93 26.85
C TYR A 179 -28.48 28.21 25.52
N MET A 180 -27.31 28.28 24.90
CA MET A 180 -27.00 27.46 23.74
C MET A 180 -26.74 26.01 24.13
N THR A 181 -26.95 25.09 23.21
CA THR A 181 -26.47 23.71 23.39
C THR A 181 -24.95 23.66 23.30
N VAL A 182 -24.31 22.74 24.02
CA VAL A 182 -22.86 22.51 23.96
C VAL A 182 -22.38 22.29 22.52
N LYS A 183 -23.17 21.59 21.70
CA LYS A 183 -22.86 21.40 20.27
C LYS A 183 -22.76 22.72 19.52
N GLU A 184 -23.74 23.60 19.69
CA GLU A 184 -23.80 24.86 18.97
C GLU A 184 -22.71 25.82 19.48
N TYR A 185 -22.53 25.89 20.80
CA TYR A 185 -21.46 26.67 21.41
C TYR A 185 -20.08 26.26 20.87
N ARG A 186 -19.79 24.94 20.86
CA ARG A 186 -18.55 24.40 20.30
C ARG A 186 -18.45 24.64 18.79
N LYS A 187 -19.54 24.48 18.04
CA LYS A 187 -19.57 24.73 16.59
C LYS A 187 -19.05 26.14 16.29
N ARG A 188 -19.60 27.15 16.96
CA ARG A 188 -19.19 28.54 16.74
C ARG A 188 -17.72 28.77 17.08
N CYS A 189 -17.25 28.23 18.21
CA CYS A 189 -15.85 28.34 18.60
C CYS A 189 -14.91 27.68 17.58
N LEU A 190 -15.25 26.47 17.11
CA LEU A 190 -14.45 25.73 16.13
C LEU A 190 -14.44 26.43 14.76
N LEU A 191 -15.60 26.90 14.28
CA LEU A 191 -15.70 27.61 13.01
C LEU A 191 -14.93 28.93 13.04
N HIS A 192 -14.99 29.67 14.14
CA HIS A 192 -14.22 30.89 14.33
C HIS A 192 -12.71 30.63 14.22
N TRP A 193 -12.21 29.60 14.92
CA TRP A 193 -10.81 29.20 14.82
C TRP A 193 -10.41 28.74 13.42
N LEU A 194 -11.23 27.90 12.77
CA LEU A 194 -10.96 27.42 11.41
C LEU A 194 -10.93 28.56 10.40
N LYS A 195 -11.84 29.52 10.53
CA LYS A 195 -11.92 30.68 9.63
C LYS A 195 -10.65 31.51 9.70
N TRP A 196 -10.18 31.80 10.91
CA TRP A 196 -8.94 32.53 11.13
C TRP A 196 -7.72 31.71 10.72
N ARG A 197 -7.53 30.50 11.27
CA ARG A 197 -6.30 29.71 11.09
C ARG A 197 -6.10 29.18 9.67
N LEU A 198 -7.18 28.94 8.93
CA LEU A 198 -7.13 28.50 7.53
C LEU A 198 -7.42 29.62 6.54
N GLU A 199 -7.54 30.86 7.01
CA GLU A 199 -7.84 32.04 6.18
C GLU A 199 -9.05 31.81 5.27
N ILE A 200 -10.13 31.21 5.81
CA ILE A 200 -11.30 30.87 5.00
C ILE A 200 -12.08 32.16 4.71
N PRO A 201 -12.36 32.47 3.43
CA PRO A 201 -13.16 33.63 3.05
C PRO A 201 -14.58 33.59 3.65
N ASP A 202 -15.10 34.77 3.98
CA ASP A 202 -16.40 34.97 4.62
C ASP A 202 -17.58 34.41 3.81
N ASP A 203 -17.46 34.39 2.49
CA ASP A 203 -18.46 33.90 1.54
C ASP A 203 -18.47 32.37 1.39
N ASN A 204 -17.52 31.65 2.00
CA ASN A 204 -17.33 30.21 1.79
C ASN A 204 -17.91 29.34 2.92
N GLU A 205 -19.18 29.54 3.25
CA GLU A 205 -19.89 28.78 4.29
C GLU A 205 -19.91 27.27 4.04
N LYS A 206 -19.99 26.84 2.76
CA LYS A 206 -20.01 25.42 2.39
C LYS A 206 -18.74 24.68 2.82
N LEU A 207 -17.59 25.35 2.75
CA LEU A 207 -16.32 24.79 3.18
C LEU A 207 -16.29 24.64 4.71
N LEU A 208 -16.72 25.66 5.45
CA LEU A 208 -16.83 25.64 6.91
C LEU A 208 -17.75 24.52 7.39
N GLU A 209 -18.93 24.36 6.80
CA GLU A 209 -19.84 23.26 7.11
C GLU A 209 -19.22 21.88 6.81
N THR A 210 -18.43 21.77 5.75
CA THR A 210 -17.71 20.53 5.45
C THR A 210 -16.67 20.20 6.53
N PHE A 211 -15.90 21.19 6.98
CA PHE A 211 -14.94 21.00 8.06
C PHE A 211 -15.63 20.65 9.36
N PHE A 212 -16.67 21.39 9.77
CA PHE A 212 -17.39 21.13 11.00
C PHE A 212 -17.93 19.69 11.06
N LYS A 213 -18.54 19.19 9.97
CA LYS A 213 -19.05 17.81 9.92
C LYS A 213 -17.97 16.75 10.23
N ARG A 214 -16.73 16.98 9.80
CA ARG A 214 -15.60 16.05 9.99
C ARG A 214 -14.82 16.29 11.28
N LEU A 215 -14.76 17.54 11.75
CA LEU A 215 -13.92 17.96 12.86
C LEU A 215 -14.69 18.17 14.18
N ARG A 216 -16.02 18.07 14.19
CA ARG A 216 -16.87 18.34 15.39
C ARG A 216 -16.44 17.62 16.66
N TYR A 217 -15.83 16.44 16.53
CA TYR A 217 -15.35 15.66 17.67
C TYR A 217 -13.85 15.76 17.90
N LYS A 218 -13.06 16.42 17.04
CA LYS A 218 -11.63 16.63 17.28
C LYS A 218 -11.42 17.72 18.32
N SER A 219 -10.57 17.46 19.30
CA SER A 219 -10.13 18.41 20.31
C SER A 219 -9.28 19.53 19.69
N PHE A 220 -9.26 20.72 20.28
CA PHE A 220 -8.45 21.85 19.83
C PHE A 220 -6.96 21.55 19.91
N ALA A 221 -6.49 20.86 20.95
CA ALA A 221 -5.11 20.43 21.07
C ALA A 221 -4.70 19.50 19.92
N ARG A 222 -5.56 18.56 19.53
CA ARG A 222 -5.29 17.67 18.38
C ARG A 222 -5.34 18.40 17.05
N LEU A 223 -6.26 19.34 16.89
CA LEU A 223 -6.37 20.16 15.69
C LEU A 223 -5.14 21.03 15.50
N ARG A 224 -4.69 21.71 16.57
CA ARG A 224 -3.42 22.44 16.62
C ARG A 224 -2.26 21.54 16.24
N LYS A 225 -2.05 20.43 16.95
CA LYS A 225 -0.94 19.52 16.67
C LYS A 225 -0.93 19.05 15.21
N SER A 226 -2.10 18.72 14.66
CA SER A 226 -2.22 18.33 13.25
C SER A 226 -1.89 19.47 12.30
N PHE A 227 -2.26 20.71 12.62
CA PHE A 227 -1.95 21.89 11.83
C PHE A 227 -0.46 22.23 11.88
N ASP A 228 0.12 22.28 13.08
CA ASP A 228 1.52 22.65 13.31
C ASP A 228 2.45 21.67 12.56
N ILE A 229 2.19 20.35 12.62
CA ILE A 229 2.98 19.37 11.85
C ILE A 229 2.83 19.60 10.33
N LEU A 230 1.63 19.89 9.82
CA LEU A 230 1.42 20.13 8.39
C LEU A 230 2.11 21.41 7.92
N HIS A 231 1.98 22.49 8.69
CA HIS A 231 2.43 23.81 8.30
C HIS A 231 3.92 24.03 8.59
N GLU A 232 4.35 23.73 9.81
CA GLU A 232 5.70 24.03 10.31
C GLU A 232 6.67 22.89 9.99
N GLU A 233 6.33 21.63 10.29
CA GLU A 233 7.26 20.51 10.07
C GLU A 233 7.34 20.04 8.61
N LEU A 234 6.20 20.01 7.90
CA LEU A 234 6.11 19.62 6.48
C LEU A 234 6.21 20.81 5.51
N GLY A 235 6.14 22.04 6.01
CA GLY A 235 6.22 23.25 5.19
C GLY A 235 5.08 23.37 4.17
N MET A 236 3.86 22.90 4.52
CA MET A 236 2.71 23.04 3.64
C MET A 236 2.08 24.42 3.77
N PRO A 237 1.78 25.11 2.66
CA PRO A 237 1.11 26.40 2.73
C PRO A 237 -0.34 26.21 3.21
N VAL A 238 -0.86 27.21 3.94
CA VAL A 238 -2.22 27.20 4.49
C VAL A 238 -3.28 26.98 3.41
N SER A 239 -3.08 27.57 2.23
CA SER A 239 -3.94 27.38 1.05
C SER A 239 -4.08 25.91 0.66
N LEU A 240 -2.98 25.15 0.62
CA LEU A 240 -2.98 23.73 0.28
C LEU A 240 -3.69 22.90 1.35
N ILE A 241 -3.43 23.18 2.63
CA ILE A 241 -4.09 22.52 3.76
C ILE A 241 -5.62 22.73 3.68
N ARG A 242 -6.06 23.96 3.38
CA ARG A 242 -7.45 24.35 3.21
C ARG A 242 -8.10 23.64 2.03
N GLU A 243 -7.54 23.78 0.83
CA GLU A 243 -8.11 23.25 -0.42
C GLU A 243 -8.22 21.72 -0.41
N LYS A 244 -7.18 21.05 0.09
CA LYS A 244 -7.13 19.58 0.17
C LYS A 244 -7.74 19.05 1.46
N LYS A 245 -8.23 19.94 2.34
CA LYS A 245 -8.93 19.64 3.59
C LYS A 245 -8.13 18.70 4.50
N CYS A 246 -6.81 18.85 4.56
CA CYS A 246 -5.89 17.88 5.18
C CYS A 246 -6.23 17.60 6.65
N LEU A 247 -6.59 18.64 7.42
CA LEU A 247 -6.98 18.51 8.83
C LEU A 247 -8.15 17.53 9.06
N SER A 248 -9.00 17.34 8.05
CA SER A 248 -10.17 16.45 8.16
C SER A 248 -9.82 14.98 8.32
N TYR A 249 -8.64 14.56 7.90
CA TYR A 249 -8.26 13.14 7.86
C TYR A 249 -6.88 12.82 8.42
N VAL A 250 -6.06 13.84 8.72
CA VAL A 250 -4.76 13.66 9.39
C VAL A 250 -4.94 13.28 10.86
N SER A 251 -4.10 12.35 11.32
CA SER A 251 -3.83 12.06 12.73
C SER A 251 -2.49 12.71 13.10
N GLY A 252 -2.50 13.76 13.93
CA GLY A 252 -1.27 14.40 14.40
C GLY A 252 -0.39 13.48 15.26
N VAL A 253 -0.97 12.41 15.86
CA VAL A 253 -0.21 11.42 16.63
C VAL A 253 0.56 10.50 15.70
N ASP A 254 -0.09 9.94 14.68
CA ASP A 254 0.57 9.08 13.70
C ASP A 254 1.60 9.87 12.88
N LEU A 255 1.24 11.08 12.45
CA LEU A 255 2.13 11.91 11.65
C LEU A 255 3.41 12.24 12.41
N GLN A 256 3.32 12.57 13.70
CA GLN A 256 4.51 12.75 14.54
C GLN A 256 5.37 11.49 14.59
N LYS A 257 4.77 10.32 14.87
CA LYS A 257 5.51 9.06 14.94
C LYS A 257 6.19 8.72 13.63
N ILE A 258 5.50 8.96 12.51
CA ILE A 258 6.06 8.79 11.17
C ILE A 258 7.28 9.69 10.99
N LEU A 259 7.17 10.99 11.27
CA LEU A 259 8.28 11.92 11.09
C LEU A 259 9.46 11.68 12.04
N THR A 260 9.19 11.20 13.26
CA THR A 260 10.23 10.95 14.27
C THR A 260 10.94 9.61 14.07
N HIS A 261 10.23 8.56 13.68
CA HIS A 261 10.76 7.20 13.65
C HIS A 261 10.95 6.63 12.23
N LEU A 262 10.46 7.31 11.19
CA LEU A 262 10.55 6.88 9.81
C LEU A 262 11.18 7.98 8.93
N PRO A 263 12.53 8.06 8.86
CA PRO A 263 13.19 9.10 8.08
C PRO A 263 12.98 8.91 6.56
N ASP A 264 13.08 7.67 6.10
CA ASP A 264 12.97 7.29 4.70
C ASP A 264 12.21 5.95 4.51
N ILE A 265 11.75 5.73 3.29
CA ILE A 265 11.20 4.45 2.80
C ILE A 265 11.89 4.15 1.47
N CYS A 266 12.57 2.99 1.37
CA CYS A 266 13.32 2.61 0.17
C CYS A 266 14.30 3.72 -0.29
N GLY A 267 14.93 4.44 0.65
CA GLY A 267 15.84 5.54 0.36
C GLY A 267 15.19 6.86 -0.04
N VAL A 268 13.86 6.98 -0.02
CA VAL A 268 13.14 8.23 -0.30
C VAL A 268 12.69 8.89 1.00
N SER A 269 12.97 10.19 1.15
CA SER A 269 12.57 10.98 2.32
C SER A 269 11.06 10.93 2.56
N VAL A 270 10.65 10.53 3.77
CA VAL A 270 9.23 10.45 4.14
C VAL A 270 8.57 11.83 4.11
N LYS A 271 9.30 12.88 4.50
CA LYS A 271 8.79 14.26 4.43
C LYS A 271 8.39 14.64 3.01
N GLU A 272 9.24 14.32 2.04
CA GLU A 272 8.99 14.58 0.63
C GLU A 272 7.84 13.73 0.08
N LEU A 273 7.80 12.45 0.45
CA LEU A 273 6.70 11.56 0.07
C LEU A 273 5.36 12.10 0.54
N LEU A 274 5.24 12.48 1.82
CA LEU A 274 3.99 12.99 2.39
C LEU A 274 3.56 14.32 1.75
N LYS A 275 4.51 15.22 1.49
CA LYS A 275 4.26 16.53 0.87
C LYS A 275 3.78 16.39 -0.58
N ASN A 276 4.44 15.53 -1.36
CA ASN A 276 4.13 15.33 -2.77
C ASN A 276 2.94 14.39 -3.00
N ASN A 277 2.61 13.55 -2.01
CA ASN A 277 1.54 12.55 -2.10
C ASN A 277 0.60 12.63 -0.89
N LEU A 278 -0.22 13.69 -0.86
CA LEU A 278 -1.16 13.97 0.24
C LEU A 278 -2.07 12.81 0.68
N PRO A 279 -2.50 11.86 -0.19
CA PRO A 279 -3.23 10.69 0.28
C PRO A 279 -2.51 9.88 1.37
N LEU A 280 -1.17 9.89 1.39
CA LEU A 280 -0.35 9.19 2.38
C LEU A 280 -0.53 9.75 3.80
N LEU A 281 -0.97 11.00 3.94
CA LEU A 281 -1.29 11.64 5.23
C LEU A 281 -2.42 10.92 6.00
N ARG A 282 -3.14 9.99 5.37
CA ARG A 282 -4.18 9.16 5.99
C ARG A 282 -3.63 7.88 6.63
N MET A 283 -2.38 7.56 6.36
CA MET A 283 -1.79 6.32 6.83
C MET A 283 -1.45 6.40 8.31
N THR A 284 -1.61 5.27 9.00
CA THR A 284 -1.11 5.12 10.36
C THR A 284 0.38 4.81 10.32
N TYR A 285 1.08 5.12 11.42
CA TYR A 285 2.49 4.77 11.56
C TYR A 285 2.73 3.26 11.32
N LYS A 286 1.89 2.41 11.91
CA LYS A 286 1.99 0.95 11.78
C LYS A 286 1.84 0.49 10.32
N SER A 287 0.83 0.99 9.60
CA SER A 287 0.60 0.61 8.20
C SER A 287 1.76 0.99 7.30
N LEU A 288 2.33 2.18 7.50
CA LEU A 288 3.45 2.66 6.71
C LEU A 288 4.74 1.87 6.99
N CYS A 289 4.99 1.49 8.26
CA CYS A 289 6.10 0.60 8.60
C CYS A 289 5.98 -0.78 7.92
N LEU A 290 4.78 -1.39 7.94
CA LEU A 290 4.56 -2.68 7.27
C LEU A 290 4.79 -2.58 5.76
N ALA A 291 4.31 -1.50 5.13
CA ALA A 291 4.56 -1.26 3.71
C ALA A 291 6.06 -1.06 3.42
N LYS A 292 6.78 -0.31 4.27
CA LYS A 292 8.23 -0.14 4.16
C LYS A 292 8.94 -1.49 4.19
N PHE A 293 8.70 -2.30 5.21
CA PHE A 293 9.35 -3.60 5.35
C PHE A 293 9.08 -4.50 4.13
N ALA A 294 7.83 -4.57 3.68
CA ALA A 294 7.48 -5.36 2.50
C ALA A 294 8.20 -4.89 1.24
N LEU A 295 8.31 -3.58 1.00
CA LEU A 295 9.00 -3.05 -0.18
C LEU A 295 10.51 -3.28 -0.11
N GLU A 296 11.13 -3.07 1.06
CA GLU A 296 12.57 -3.25 1.27
C GLU A 296 13.00 -4.72 1.20
N ASP A 297 12.20 -5.63 1.77
CA ASP A 297 12.45 -7.08 1.70
C ASP A 297 12.46 -7.60 0.26
N PHE A 298 11.71 -6.94 -0.63
CA PHE A 298 11.66 -7.27 -2.06
C PHE A 298 12.64 -6.44 -2.91
N GLY A 299 13.51 -5.64 -2.29
CA GLY A 299 14.54 -4.87 -2.99
C GLY A 299 14.00 -3.73 -3.85
N VAL A 300 12.84 -3.17 -3.50
CA VAL A 300 12.27 -2.03 -4.23
C VAL A 300 13.18 -0.82 -4.11
N THR A 301 13.50 -0.22 -5.25
CA THR A 301 14.39 0.94 -5.35
C THR A 301 13.65 2.26 -5.09
N SER A 302 14.40 3.30 -4.76
CA SER A 302 13.88 4.67 -4.63
C SER A 302 13.23 5.16 -5.92
N GLU A 303 13.82 4.87 -7.08
CA GLU A 303 13.28 5.21 -8.40
C GLU A 303 11.89 4.59 -8.62
N GLN A 304 11.73 3.30 -8.31
CA GLN A 304 10.46 2.60 -8.43
C GLN A 304 9.39 3.17 -7.50
N LEU A 305 9.76 3.49 -6.26
CA LEU A 305 8.85 4.09 -5.30
C LEU A 305 8.41 5.51 -5.74
N LEU A 306 9.32 6.32 -6.27
CA LEU A 306 9.02 7.67 -6.76
C LEU A 306 8.09 7.65 -7.99
N GLU A 307 8.23 6.66 -8.88
CA GLU A 307 7.32 6.46 -10.00
C GLU A 307 5.91 6.03 -9.53
N THR A 308 5.81 5.29 -8.42
CA THR A 308 4.54 4.74 -7.93
C THR A 308 4.36 4.86 -6.40
N PRO A 309 4.32 6.08 -5.83
CA PRO A 309 4.23 6.27 -4.37
C PRO A 309 2.89 5.80 -3.79
N LYS A 310 1.85 5.74 -4.64
CA LYS A 310 0.52 5.22 -4.27
C LYS A 310 0.54 3.75 -3.86
N VAL A 311 1.60 3.01 -4.15
CA VAL A 311 1.77 1.62 -3.69
C VAL A 311 1.72 1.52 -2.16
N LEU A 312 2.17 2.56 -1.45
CA LEU A 312 2.13 2.63 0.01
C LEU A 312 0.69 2.62 0.56
N LEU A 313 -0.31 3.03 -0.24
CA LEU A 313 -1.72 3.02 0.16
C LEU A 313 -2.35 1.63 0.09
N VAL A 314 -1.66 0.65 -0.50
CA VAL A 314 -2.14 -0.73 -0.58
C VAL A 314 -2.03 -1.38 0.80
N ASN A 315 -3.01 -2.22 1.16
CA ASN A 315 -2.96 -3.00 2.40
C ASN A 315 -1.71 -3.90 2.38
N SER A 316 -0.97 -3.97 3.51
CA SER A 316 0.22 -4.81 3.67
C SER A 316 0.02 -6.23 3.16
N ASP A 317 -1.09 -6.88 3.48
CA ASP A 317 -1.35 -8.28 3.09
C ASP A 317 -1.45 -8.42 1.56
N SER A 318 -2.10 -7.45 0.91
CA SER A 318 -2.24 -7.44 -0.55
C SER A 318 -0.94 -7.02 -1.25
N LEU A 319 -0.17 -6.15 -0.60
CA LEU A 319 1.13 -5.71 -1.08
C LEU A 319 2.13 -6.89 -1.07
N GLU A 320 2.22 -7.62 0.04
CA GLU A 320 3.08 -8.81 0.17
C GLU A 320 2.72 -9.89 -0.86
N VAL A 321 1.43 -10.26 -0.98
CA VAL A 321 0.97 -11.25 -1.97
C VAL A 321 1.27 -10.78 -3.39
N GLY A 322 1.09 -9.50 -3.68
CA GLY A 322 1.38 -8.92 -4.98
C GLY A 322 2.88 -8.97 -5.32
N LEU A 323 3.74 -8.61 -4.36
CA LEU A 323 5.19 -8.68 -4.50
C LEU A 323 5.67 -10.14 -4.65
N GLU A 324 5.10 -11.08 -3.89
CA GLU A 324 5.38 -12.51 -4.04
C GLU A 324 4.95 -13.02 -5.43
N THR A 325 3.82 -12.55 -5.95
CA THR A 325 3.38 -12.87 -7.32
C THR A 325 4.42 -12.39 -8.35
N ILE A 326 4.96 -11.18 -8.18
CA ILE A 326 6.01 -10.64 -9.05
C ILE A 326 7.28 -11.50 -9.01
N SER A 327 7.73 -11.89 -7.81
CA SER A 327 8.99 -12.62 -7.64
C SER A 327 8.91 -14.08 -8.10
N THR A 328 7.72 -14.68 -8.04
CA THR A 328 7.48 -16.08 -8.39
C THR A 328 7.05 -16.28 -9.85
N THR A 329 6.46 -15.27 -10.48
CA THR A 329 6.01 -15.35 -11.88
C THR A 329 7.17 -15.09 -12.83
N PRO A 330 7.60 -16.06 -13.67
CA PRO A 330 8.77 -15.91 -14.54
C PRO A 330 8.73 -14.66 -15.42
N GLU A 331 7.58 -14.36 -16.03
CA GLU A 331 7.42 -13.22 -16.94
C GLU A 331 7.58 -11.86 -16.22
N LEU A 332 7.23 -11.80 -14.94
CA LEU A 332 7.33 -10.57 -14.12
C LEU A 332 8.69 -10.45 -13.44
N LYS A 333 9.28 -11.57 -13.02
CA LYS A 333 10.58 -11.61 -12.37
C LYS A 333 11.68 -11.00 -13.24
N ILE A 334 11.58 -11.19 -14.57
CA ILE A 334 12.49 -10.60 -15.55
C ILE A 334 12.43 -9.06 -15.53
N LEU A 335 11.28 -8.51 -15.18
CA LEU A 335 10.99 -7.08 -15.15
C LEU A 335 11.13 -6.48 -13.74
N ILE A 336 11.79 -7.17 -12.81
CA ILE A 336 11.88 -6.74 -11.41
C ILE A 336 12.52 -5.36 -11.22
N ASP A 337 13.44 -4.98 -12.12
CA ASP A 337 14.13 -3.69 -12.10
C ASP A 337 13.36 -2.58 -12.84
N HIS A 338 12.19 -2.88 -13.41
CA HIS A 338 11.45 -1.92 -14.22
C HIS A 338 10.94 -0.75 -13.34
N PRO A 339 11.19 0.53 -13.69
CA PRO A 339 10.84 1.68 -12.83
C PRO A 339 9.35 1.74 -12.47
N ARG A 340 8.49 1.35 -13.41
CA ARG A 340 7.02 1.36 -13.20
C ARG A 340 6.43 0.02 -12.77
N LEU A 341 7.25 -0.95 -12.35
CA LEU A 341 6.78 -2.29 -12.02
C LEU A 341 5.66 -2.26 -10.98
N LEU A 342 5.83 -1.47 -9.90
CA LEU A 342 4.87 -1.36 -8.80
C LEU A 342 3.47 -0.93 -9.24
N ARG A 343 3.31 -0.32 -10.42
CA ARG A 343 2.01 0.06 -10.96
C ARG A 343 1.07 -1.12 -11.15
N ILE A 344 1.61 -2.32 -11.41
CA ILE A 344 0.78 -3.54 -11.56
C ILE A 344 0.07 -3.91 -10.26
N LEU A 345 0.65 -3.55 -9.11
CA LEU A 345 0.09 -3.80 -7.78
C LEU A 345 -1.12 -2.91 -7.47
N LEU A 346 -1.32 -1.83 -8.23
CA LEU A 346 -2.46 -0.93 -8.07
C LEU A 346 -3.73 -1.43 -8.78
N THR A 347 -3.66 -2.57 -9.47
CA THR A 347 -4.77 -3.10 -10.26
C THR A 347 -5.81 -3.80 -9.39
N LYS A 348 -7.10 -3.45 -9.60
CA LYS A 348 -8.20 -4.02 -8.81
C LYS A 348 -8.48 -5.50 -9.11
N ASP A 349 -8.31 -5.91 -10.36
CA ASP A 349 -8.63 -7.27 -10.80
C ASP A 349 -7.53 -8.29 -10.43
N GLY A 350 -6.38 -7.79 -9.93
CA GLY A 350 -5.20 -8.59 -9.61
C GLY A 350 -4.33 -8.88 -10.84
N VAL A 351 -3.02 -8.95 -10.62
CA VAL A 351 -2.03 -9.18 -11.67
C VAL A 351 -2.19 -10.58 -12.29
N GLN A 352 -2.42 -11.60 -11.45
CA GLN A 352 -2.55 -12.99 -11.90
C GLN A 352 -3.69 -13.18 -12.89
N ARG A 353 -4.87 -12.61 -12.63
CA ARG A 353 -6.02 -12.73 -13.53
C ARG A 353 -5.75 -12.13 -14.91
N ARG A 354 -4.99 -11.03 -14.97
CA ARG A 354 -4.62 -10.41 -16.24
C ARG A 354 -3.63 -11.26 -17.01
N LEU A 355 -2.66 -11.85 -16.32
CA LEU A 355 -1.73 -12.81 -16.92
C LEU A 355 -2.47 -14.03 -17.48
N ASP A 356 -3.36 -14.63 -16.69
CA ASP A 356 -4.15 -15.79 -17.12
C ASP A 356 -5.02 -15.45 -18.33
N TYR A 357 -5.58 -14.24 -18.39
CA TYR A 357 -6.35 -13.77 -19.53
C TYR A 357 -5.50 -13.56 -20.79
N LEU A 358 -4.29 -12.99 -20.66
CA LEU A 358 -3.35 -12.86 -21.77
C LEU A 358 -2.93 -14.24 -22.29
N ARG A 359 -2.66 -15.20 -21.40
CA ARG A 359 -2.35 -16.59 -21.74
C ARG A 359 -3.51 -17.27 -22.45
N TYR A 360 -4.75 -17.05 -22.00
CA TYR A 360 -5.95 -17.56 -22.66
C TYR A 360 -6.09 -17.06 -24.12
N LEU A 361 -5.69 -15.81 -24.37
CA LEU A 361 -5.67 -15.23 -25.72
C LEU A 361 -4.40 -15.57 -26.52
N SER A 362 -3.51 -16.42 -25.98
CA SER A 362 -2.20 -16.74 -26.57
C SER A 362 -1.33 -15.49 -26.83
N ILE A 363 -1.52 -14.44 -26.02
CA ILE A 363 -0.70 -13.23 -26.06
C ILE A 363 0.49 -13.45 -25.12
N ASN A 364 1.63 -13.84 -25.69
CA ASN A 364 2.83 -14.15 -24.92
C ASN A 364 3.67 -12.90 -24.56
N HIS A 365 3.31 -11.72 -25.08
CA HIS A 365 4.06 -10.48 -24.87
C HIS A 365 3.45 -9.67 -23.72
N VAL A 366 3.87 -10.01 -22.50
CA VAL A 366 3.46 -9.31 -21.28
C VAL A 366 4.28 -8.03 -21.13
N THR A 367 3.60 -6.88 -20.95
CA THR A 367 4.26 -5.60 -20.65
C THR A 367 3.76 -5.04 -19.32
N VAL A 368 4.64 -4.38 -18.56
CA VAL A 368 4.28 -3.64 -17.33
C VAL A 368 3.22 -2.59 -17.66
N ALA A 369 3.35 -1.93 -18.81
CA ALA A 369 2.38 -0.94 -19.26
C ALA A 369 0.99 -1.54 -19.53
N ALA A 370 0.89 -2.74 -20.10
CA ALA A 370 -0.39 -3.42 -20.27
C ALA A 370 -0.96 -3.85 -18.91
N LEU A 371 -0.14 -4.49 -18.09
CA LEU A 371 -0.57 -5.02 -16.79
C LEU A 371 -0.96 -3.92 -15.80
N GLY A 372 -0.34 -2.73 -15.85
CA GLY A 372 -0.61 -1.61 -14.93
C GLY A 372 -1.75 -0.68 -15.34
N ARG A 373 -2.50 -0.99 -16.41
CA ARG A 373 -3.64 -0.19 -16.90
C ARG A 373 -4.87 -0.30 -16.01
N THR A 374 -5.80 0.65 -16.11
CA THR A 374 -7.15 0.44 -15.59
C THR A 374 -7.86 -0.68 -16.37
N LYS A 375 -8.94 -1.26 -15.83
CA LYS A 375 -9.70 -2.31 -16.52
C LYS A 375 -10.16 -1.87 -17.92
N VAL A 376 -10.72 -0.66 -18.01
CA VAL A 376 -11.20 -0.08 -19.27
C VAL A 376 -10.07 0.10 -20.29
N GLU A 377 -8.91 0.58 -19.85
CA GLU A 377 -7.73 0.75 -20.72
C GLU A 377 -7.11 -0.59 -21.14
N PHE A 378 -7.18 -1.60 -20.27
CA PHE A 378 -6.72 -2.96 -20.56
C PHE A 378 -7.63 -3.62 -21.61
N ASP A 379 -8.95 -3.53 -21.44
CA ASP A 379 -9.91 -4.04 -22.43
C ASP A 379 -9.76 -3.34 -23.79
N LYS A 380 -9.54 -2.01 -23.79
CA LYS A 380 -9.26 -1.25 -25.01
C LYS A 380 -7.94 -1.66 -25.65
N TYR A 381 -6.91 -1.91 -24.85
CA TYR A 381 -5.61 -2.41 -25.32
C TYR A 381 -5.78 -3.73 -26.07
N LEU A 382 -6.51 -4.69 -25.48
CA LEU A 382 -6.79 -5.99 -26.08
C LEU A 382 -7.56 -5.87 -27.39
N LYS A 383 -8.60 -5.02 -27.43
CA LYS A 383 -9.40 -4.78 -28.64
C LYS A 383 -8.62 -4.11 -29.77
N SER A 384 -7.64 -3.28 -29.43
CA SER A 384 -6.87 -2.53 -30.43
C SER A 384 -5.89 -3.39 -31.24
N GLY A 385 -5.48 -4.56 -30.73
CA GLY A 385 -4.42 -5.38 -31.31
C GLY A 385 -3.05 -4.69 -31.41
N THR A 386 -2.92 -3.43 -30.95
CA THR A 386 -1.67 -2.66 -31.05
C THR A 386 -0.78 -2.92 -29.85
N TYR A 387 -0.03 -4.02 -29.89
CA TYR A 387 0.93 -4.43 -28.86
C TYR A 387 2.28 -3.66 -28.94
N LYS A 388 2.22 -2.34 -29.18
CA LYS A 388 3.36 -1.53 -29.68
C LYS A 388 4.44 -1.14 -28.65
N ALA A 389 4.33 -1.51 -27.36
CA ALA A 389 5.14 -0.91 -26.28
C ALA A 389 6.35 -1.72 -25.80
N LYS A 390 6.85 -2.66 -26.61
CA LYS A 390 7.83 -3.68 -26.15
C LYS A 390 9.29 -3.25 -26.26
N GLY A 391 9.62 -2.34 -27.18
CA GLY A 391 11.00 -1.93 -27.43
C GLY A 391 11.63 -1.29 -26.20
N ASP A 392 10.88 -0.44 -25.50
CA ASP A 392 11.35 0.22 -24.27
C ASP A 392 11.62 -0.79 -23.15
N GLU A 393 10.75 -1.79 -22.98
CA GLU A 393 10.91 -2.80 -21.94
C GLU A 393 12.07 -3.74 -22.21
N ILE A 394 12.25 -4.17 -23.47
CA ILE A 394 13.41 -4.97 -23.86
C ILE A 394 14.67 -4.14 -23.64
N GLY A 395 14.70 -2.89 -24.09
CA GLY A 395 15.86 -2.00 -23.92
C GLY A 395 16.20 -1.75 -22.45
N LEU A 396 15.21 -1.52 -21.59
CA LEU A 396 15.39 -1.38 -20.15
C LEU A 396 15.92 -2.65 -19.51
N MET A 397 15.38 -3.82 -19.86
CA MET A 397 15.83 -5.12 -19.36
C MET A 397 17.28 -5.39 -19.77
N LEU A 398 17.67 -5.04 -21.00
CA LEU A 398 19.00 -5.33 -21.55
C LEU A 398 20.07 -4.32 -21.14
N LYS A 399 19.68 -3.08 -20.78
CA LYS A 399 20.59 -2.01 -20.35
C LYS A 399 21.55 -2.44 -19.25
N LYS A 400 21.07 -3.25 -18.29
CA LYS A 400 21.87 -3.73 -17.16
C LYS A 400 23.01 -4.69 -17.56
N TYR A 401 22.90 -5.35 -18.71
CA TYR A 401 23.88 -6.31 -19.18
C TYR A 401 24.95 -5.67 -20.09
N PHE A 402 24.55 -4.72 -20.94
CA PHE A 402 25.45 -4.18 -21.99
C PHE A 402 26.08 -2.83 -21.68
N LYS A 403 25.62 -2.11 -20.64
CA LYS A 403 26.06 -0.72 -20.35
C LYS A 403 25.89 0.23 -21.55
N LYS A 404 24.93 -0.04 -22.43
CA LYS A 404 24.53 0.79 -23.57
C LYS A 404 23.25 1.56 -23.24
N SER A 405 22.97 2.61 -24.01
CA SER A 405 21.70 3.32 -23.90
C SER A 405 20.54 2.45 -24.39
N VAL A 406 19.32 2.75 -23.91
CA VAL A 406 18.10 2.06 -24.37
C VAL A 406 17.91 2.22 -25.88
N ALA A 407 18.25 3.40 -26.42
CA ALA A 407 18.15 3.69 -27.85
C ALA A 407 19.08 2.83 -28.71
N GLU A 408 20.35 2.67 -28.32
CA GLU A 408 21.32 1.82 -29.04
C GLU A 408 20.90 0.34 -29.04
N ILE A 409 20.34 -0.14 -27.92
CA ILE A 409 19.83 -1.51 -27.81
C ILE A 409 18.62 -1.71 -28.72
N GLN A 410 17.70 -0.74 -28.72
CA GLN A 410 16.52 -0.78 -29.58
C GLN A 410 16.91 -0.82 -31.05
N GLU A 411 17.80 0.07 -31.50
CA GLU A 411 18.26 0.10 -32.88
C GLU A 411 18.77 -1.26 -33.36
N LYS A 412 19.55 -1.96 -32.52
CA LYS A 412 20.08 -3.29 -32.83
C LYS A 412 19.02 -4.39 -32.87
N ILE A 413 18.05 -4.35 -31.98
CA ILE A 413 16.97 -5.35 -31.94
C ILE A 413 15.97 -5.13 -33.08
N GLU A 414 15.71 -3.87 -33.41
CA GLU A 414 14.77 -3.48 -34.45
C GLU A 414 15.20 -3.92 -35.85
N MET A 415 16.48 -4.27 -36.04
CA MET A 415 17.00 -4.88 -37.27
C MET A 415 16.31 -6.21 -37.62
N HIS A 416 15.77 -6.94 -36.63
CA HIS A 416 15.11 -8.23 -36.88
C HIS A 416 13.60 -8.05 -37.12
N PRO A 417 13.02 -8.46 -38.27
CA PRO A 417 11.65 -8.10 -38.65
C PRO A 417 10.57 -8.53 -37.64
N LEU A 418 10.80 -9.63 -36.91
CA LEU A 418 9.84 -10.21 -35.97
C LEU A 418 10.11 -9.92 -34.49
N TRP A 419 11.04 -9.00 -34.17
CA TRP A 419 11.45 -8.71 -32.78
C TRP A 419 10.28 -8.42 -31.81
N LYS A 420 9.22 -7.77 -32.31
CA LYS A 420 8.05 -7.36 -31.51
C LYS A 420 7.29 -8.56 -30.93
N TYR A 421 7.41 -9.71 -31.56
CA TYR A 421 6.59 -10.86 -31.28
C TYR A 421 7.28 -11.93 -30.41
N VAL A 422 8.59 -11.82 -30.18
CA VAL A 422 9.35 -12.76 -29.33
C VAL A 422 9.20 -12.41 -27.86
N ASP A 423 8.63 -13.29 -27.03
CA ASP A 423 8.40 -13.00 -25.61
C ASP A 423 9.68 -12.72 -24.81
N LEU A 424 9.53 -11.95 -23.73
CA LEU A 424 10.66 -11.53 -22.88
C LEU A 424 11.35 -12.71 -22.19
N PHE A 425 10.63 -13.80 -21.94
CA PHE A 425 11.19 -14.98 -21.31
C PHE A 425 12.17 -15.69 -22.23
N THR A 426 11.83 -15.85 -23.52
CA THR A 426 12.78 -16.32 -24.54
C THR A 426 14.02 -15.42 -24.61
N ILE A 427 13.84 -14.10 -24.71
CA ILE A 427 14.96 -13.16 -24.79
C ILE A 427 15.88 -13.30 -23.58
N HIS A 428 15.30 -13.33 -22.38
CA HIS A 428 16.05 -13.44 -21.13
C HIS A 428 16.79 -14.78 -21.00
N THR A 429 16.14 -15.89 -21.32
CA THR A 429 16.75 -17.23 -21.20
C THR A 429 17.88 -17.44 -22.21
N THR A 430 17.69 -17.01 -23.46
CA THR A 430 18.73 -17.08 -24.49
C THR A 430 19.91 -16.17 -24.14
N LEU A 431 19.65 -14.94 -23.66
CA LEU A 431 20.72 -14.04 -23.21
C LEU A 431 21.55 -14.67 -22.08
N HIS A 432 20.90 -15.20 -21.04
CA HIS A 432 21.59 -15.79 -19.91
C HIS A 432 22.46 -16.98 -20.33
N TYR A 433 21.95 -17.84 -21.21
CA TYR A 433 22.72 -18.94 -21.80
C TYR A 433 23.98 -18.43 -22.53
N LEU A 434 23.84 -17.41 -23.39
CA LEU A 434 25.00 -16.85 -24.10
C LEU A 434 26.02 -16.22 -23.14
N MET A 435 25.57 -15.56 -22.09
CA MET A 435 26.44 -14.94 -21.09
C MET A 435 27.27 -15.94 -20.27
N GLU A 436 26.93 -17.24 -20.30
CA GLU A 436 27.75 -18.28 -19.66
C GLU A 436 29.08 -18.53 -20.43
N SER A 437 29.11 -18.23 -21.74
CA SER A 437 30.23 -18.56 -22.62
C SER A 437 30.80 -17.38 -23.43
N PHE A 438 30.10 -16.25 -23.49
CA PHE A 438 30.46 -15.11 -24.35
C PHE A 438 30.48 -13.79 -23.57
N ASP A 439 31.40 -12.91 -23.95
CA ASP A 439 31.49 -11.57 -23.40
C ASP A 439 30.29 -10.71 -23.87
N ALA A 440 29.83 -9.79 -23.02
CA ALA A 440 28.67 -8.94 -23.29
C ALA A 440 28.80 -8.13 -24.60
N GLU A 441 30.01 -7.71 -24.97
CA GLU A 441 30.25 -6.95 -26.20
C GLU A 441 30.10 -7.83 -27.46
N ASP A 442 30.50 -9.10 -27.41
CA ASP A 442 30.31 -10.05 -28.52
C ASP A 442 28.84 -10.39 -28.74
N ILE A 443 28.09 -10.54 -27.64
CA ILE A 443 26.63 -10.74 -27.67
C ILE A 443 25.96 -9.49 -28.22
N PHE A 444 26.36 -8.29 -27.79
CA PHE A 444 25.77 -7.03 -28.27
C PHE A 444 25.98 -6.80 -29.78
N LYS A 445 27.13 -7.20 -30.33
CA LYS A 445 27.37 -7.15 -31.78
C LYS A 445 26.41 -8.06 -32.57
N ASN A 446 25.99 -9.17 -31.95
CA ASN A 446 25.10 -10.18 -32.52
C ASN A 446 23.72 -10.19 -31.83
N LEU A 447 23.27 -9.03 -31.35
CA LEU A 447 22.10 -8.92 -30.47
C LEU A 447 20.83 -9.61 -30.99
N PRO A 448 20.48 -9.58 -32.29
CA PRO A 448 19.32 -10.31 -32.81
C PRO A 448 19.26 -11.80 -32.47
N LEU A 449 20.41 -12.45 -32.22
CA LEU A 449 20.48 -13.87 -31.87
C LEU A 449 19.65 -14.22 -30.61
N ILE A 450 19.51 -13.29 -29.67
CA ILE A 450 18.72 -13.50 -28.43
C ILE A 450 17.22 -13.65 -28.70
N LEU A 451 16.76 -13.31 -29.90
CA LEU A 451 15.36 -13.44 -30.30
C LEU A 451 14.98 -14.89 -30.65
N HIS A 452 15.95 -15.77 -30.85
CA HIS A 452 15.70 -17.19 -31.07
C HIS A 452 15.56 -17.93 -29.74
N SER A 453 14.87 -19.08 -29.77
CA SER A 453 14.74 -19.93 -28.60
C SER A 453 16.09 -20.46 -28.14
N ARG A 454 16.28 -20.52 -26.81
CA ARG A 454 17.50 -21.04 -26.20
C ARG A 454 17.90 -22.40 -26.79
N ASP A 455 16.96 -23.33 -26.86
CA ASP A 455 17.23 -24.71 -27.33
C ASP A 455 17.81 -24.75 -28.76
N LYS A 456 17.36 -23.83 -29.62
CA LYS A 456 17.82 -23.74 -31.01
C LYS A 456 19.21 -23.12 -31.11
N VAL A 457 19.45 -22.07 -30.33
CA VAL A 457 20.77 -21.46 -30.21
C VAL A 457 21.76 -22.48 -29.66
N GLU A 458 21.43 -23.15 -28.56
CA GLU A 458 22.26 -24.17 -27.92
C GLU A 458 22.62 -25.30 -28.88
N PHE A 459 21.63 -25.87 -29.58
CA PHE A 459 21.87 -26.94 -30.55
C PHE A 459 22.88 -26.57 -31.65
N ARG A 460 22.74 -25.37 -32.24
CA ARG A 460 23.63 -24.92 -33.31
C ARG A 460 25.00 -24.52 -32.79
N LEU A 461 25.04 -23.87 -31.63
CA LEU A 461 26.25 -23.32 -31.06
C LEU A 461 27.23 -24.41 -30.61
N VAL A 462 26.73 -25.51 -30.03
CA VAL A 462 27.56 -26.66 -29.65
C VAL A 462 28.31 -27.21 -30.87
N SER A 463 27.61 -27.48 -31.98
CA SER A 463 28.24 -27.99 -33.20
C SER A 463 29.26 -27.01 -33.79
N LEU A 464 28.97 -25.70 -33.77
CA LEU A 464 29.89 -24.67 -34.27
C LEU A 464 31.15 -24.56 -33.42
N ILE A 465 31.02 -24.63 -32.09
CA ILE A 465 32.15 -24.61 -31.17
C ILE A 465 33.05 -25.84 -31.40
N GLU A 466 32.46 -27.03 -31.52
CA GLU A 466 33.21 -28.26 -31.79
C GLU A 466 33.95 -28.20 -33.13
N MET A 467 33.29 -27.73 -34.19
CA MET A 467 33.95 -27.53 -35.48
C MET A 467 35.09 -26.51 -35.38
N ASN A 468 34.90 -25.41 -34.66
CA ASN A 468 35.93 -24.38 -34.51
C ASN A 468 37.16 -24.90 -33.74
N LYS A 469 36.98 -25.82 -32.77
CA LYS A 469 38.09 -26.47 -32.06
C LYS A 469 38.99 -27.29 -32.99
N GLN A 470 38.42 -27.89 -34.04
CA GLN A 470 39.13 -28.69 -35.04
C GLN A 470 39.91 -27.84 -36.06
N ILE A 471 39.67 -26.53 -36.12
CA ILE A 471 40.39 -25.61 -37.01
C ILE A 471 41.75 -25.25 -36.39
N ASN A 472 42.77 -25.12 -37.24
CA ASN A 472 44.09 -24.60 -36.87
C ASN A 472 43.97 -23.29 -36.10
N GLU A 473 44.73 -23.13 -35.01
CA GLU A 473 44.58 -22.01 -34.07
C GLU A 473 44.59 -20.63 -34.73
N ASN A 474 45.47 -20.42 -35.71
CA ASN A 474 45.60 -19.14 -36.43
C ASN A 474 44.37 -18.79 -37.30
N ASN A 475 43.50 -19.76 -37.58
CA ASN A 475 42.32 -19.61 -38.44
C ASN A 475 41.01 -19.79 -37.66
N ARG A 476 41.06 -19.94 -36.33
CA ARG A 476 39.85 -20.11 -35.51
C ARG A 476 38.98 -18.87 -35.58
N PHE A 477 37.67 -19.08 -35.66
CA PHE A 477 36.69 -18.01 -35.57
C PHE A 477 36.72 -17.38 -34.18
N THR A 478 36.63 -16.06 -34.15
CA THR A 478 36.42 -15.29 -32.93
C THR A 478 35.03 -15.56 -32.32
N PRO A 479 34.82 -15.32 -31.02
CA PRO A 479 33.51 -15.51 -30.40
C PRO A 479 32.38 -14.74 -31.11
N SER A 480 32.63 -13.48 -31.47
CA SER A 480 31.72 -12.67 -32.30
C SER A 480 31.35 -13.35 -33.64
N GLN A 481 32.32 -13.96 -34.32
CA GLN A 481 32.09 -14.66 -35.59
C GLN A 481 31.31 -15.96 -35.40
N ILE A 482 31.57 -16.71 -34.31
CA ILE A 482 30.81 -17.92 -33.99
C ILE A 482 29.33 -17.58 -33.75
N LEU A 483 29.05 -16.51 -33.00
CA LEU A 483 27.67 -16.04 -32.77
C LEU A 483 26.99 -15.61 -34.07
N ALA A 484 27.71 -14.90 -34.95
CA ALA A 484 27.20 -14.51 -36.26
C ALA A 484 26.88 -15.75 -37.14
N LEU A 485 27.76 -16.75 -37.15
CA LEU A 485 27.55 -18.02 -37.85
C LEU A 485 26.37 -18.79 -37.27
N CYS A 486 26.18 -18.77 -35.95
CA CYS A 486 25.02 -19.38 -35.31
C CYS A 486 23.71 -18.75 -35.79
N ALA A 487 23.64 -17.42 -35.84
CA ALA A 487 22.46 -16.71 -36.36
C ALA A 487 22.23 -17.06 -37.85
N TYR A 488 23.31 -17.12 -38.64
CA TYR A 488 23.25 -17.48 -40.05
C TYR A 488 22.70 -18.90 -40.27
N GLU A 489 23.22 -19.90 -39.57
CA GLU A 489 22.77 -21.30 -39.71
C GLU A 489 21.30 -21.47 -39.27
N ILE A 490 20.86 -20.71 -38.27
CA ILE A 490 19.45 -20.66 -37.87
C ILE A 490 18.58 -20.08 -38.98
N GLU A 491 18.93 -18.90 -39.52
CA GLU A 491 18.09 -18.16 -40.47
C GLU A 491 18.15 -18.72 -41.90
N LYS A 492 19.24 -19.40 -42.27
CA LYS A 492 19.39 -20.06 -43.57
C LYS A 492 18.28 -21.07 -43.85
N GLU A 493 17.82 -21.79 -42.83
CA GLU A 493 16.71 -22.75 -42.93
C GLU A 493 15.36 -22.08 -43.23
N PHE A 494 15.26 -20.77 -42.97
CA PHE A 494 14.06 -19.95 -43.14
C PHE A 494 14.24 -18.89 -44.22
N HIS A 495 15.25 -19.03 -45.08
CA HIS A 495 15.54 -18.05 -46.15
C HIS A 495 15.65 -16.60 -45.64
N PHE A 496 16.10 -16.40 -44.40
CA PHE A 496 16.25 -15.09 -43.77
C PHE A 496 14.97 -14.26 -43.70
N THR A 497 13.79 -14.89 -43.63
CA THR A 497 12.52 -14.19 -43.40
C THR A 497 12.38 -13.69 -41.95
N GLY A 498 13.23 -14.18 -41.04
CA GLY A 498 13.11 -13.98 -39.59
C GLY A 498 12.15 -14.97 -38.93
N ASP A 499 11.55 -15.90 -39.68
CA ASP A 499 10.63 -16.91 -39.13
C ASP A 499 11.35 -17.93 -38.23
N GLY A 500 12.68 -17.94 -38.24
CA GLY A 500 13.51 -18.77 -37.39
C GLY A 500 13.27 -18.59 -35.89
N VAL A 501 12.59 -17.51 -35.46
CA VAL A 501 12.17 -17.26 -34.06
C VAL A 501 10.95 -18.09 -33.62
N TRP A 502 10.14 -18.62 -34.55
CA TRP A 502 8.83 -19.20 -34.23
C TRP A 502 8.80 -20.70 -34.03
N GLU A 503 9.77 -21.41 -34.59
CA GLU A 503 9.76 -22.85 -34.55
C GLU A 503 10.24 -23.37 -33.19
N LYS A 504 9.35 -24.02 -32.45
CA LYS A 504 9.73 -24.91 -31.34
C LYS A 504 10.22 -26.21 -31.97
N ASN A 505 11.41 -26.69 -31.58
CA ASN A 505 12.00 -27.94 -32.09
C ASN A 505 10.99 -29.09 -32.04
N LYS A 506 10.25 -29.29 -33.13
CA LYS A 506 9.50 -30.51 -33.36
C LYS A 506 10.55 -31.49 -33.90
N ILE A 507 11.09 -32.30 -33.00
CA ILE A 507 11.99 -33.43 -33.28
C ILE A 507 13.47 -33.04 -33.48
N LEU A 508 14.19 -32.89 -32.37
CA LEU A 508 15.61 -33.28 -32.28
C LEU A 508 15.76 -34.15 -31.03
N THR A 509 15.37 -35.41 -31.15
CA THR A 509 15.64 -36.45 -30.15
C THR A 509 17.13 -36.75 -30.12
N LYS A 510 17.89 -35.89 -29.42
CA LYS A 510 19.17 -36.10 -28.73
C LYS A 510 19.75 -34.71 -28.49
N SER A 511 19.52 -34.17 -27.29
CA SER A 511 20.40 -33.12 -26.77
C SER A 511 21.80 -33.72 -26.69
N PRO A 512 22.84 -33.09 -27.24
CA PRO A 512 24.20 -33.36 -26.79
C PRO A 512 24.24 -33.07 -25.29
N GLU A 513 24.91 -33.94 -24.55
CA GLU A 513 25.11 -33.79 -23.10
C GLU A 513 25.76 -32.44 -22.80
N ALA A 514 25.34 -31.83 -21.69
CA ALA A 514 25.74 -30.50 -21.29
C ALA A 514 27.26 -30.28 -21.41
N LEU A 515 27.64 -29.11 -21.92
CA LEU A 515 29.03 -28.67 -22.05
C LEU A 515 29.82 -28.94 -20.76
N PRO A 516 31.00 -29.59 -20.82
CA PRO A 516 31.90 -29.66 -19.68
C PRO A 516 32.29 -28.25 -19.23
N ASN A 517 32.33 -28.02 -17.92
CA ASN A 517 32.85 -26.81 -17.29
C ASN A 517 34.36 -26.66 -17.61
N GLU A 518 34.70 -26.15 -18.79
CA GLU A 518 36.07 -25.80 -19.20
C GLU A 518 36.08 -24.41 -19.85
N THR A 519 35.70 -23.40 -19.07
CA THR A 519 35.72 -21.97 -19.46
C THR A 519 36.97 -21.23 -18.98
N GLU A 520 38.00 -21.92 -18.47
CA GLU A 520 39.27 -21.32 -18.05
C GLU A 520 40.24 -21.05 -19.22
N GLU A 521 40.22 -21.84 -20.31
CA GLU A 521 41.24 -21.74 -21.37
C GLU A 521 41.16 -20.46 -22.21
N TRP A 522 39.97 -19.87 -22.38
CA TRP A 522 39.80 -18.65 -23.17
C TRP A 522 40.21 -17.36 -22.45
N LYS A 523 40.36 -17.41 -21.12
CA LYS A 523 40.85 -16.25 -20.32
C LYS A 523 42.37 -16.16 -20.30
N VAL A 524 43.08 -17.25 -20.58
CA VAL A 524 44.55 -17.30 -20.51
C VAL A 524 45.22 -16.73 -21.77
N SER A 525 44.54 -16.69 -22.91
CA SER A 525 45.11 -16.16 -24.16
C SER A 525 45.17 -14.62 -24.25
N LYS A 526 44.50 -13.88 -23.35
CA LYS A 526 44.59 -12.41 -23.26
C LYS A 526 45.69 -11.90 -22.33
N LYS A 527 46.47 -12.77 -21.67
CA LYS A 527 47.53 -12.34 -20.73
C LYS A 527 48.95 -12.40 -21.30
N ASN A 528 49.12 -12.78 -22.56
CA ASN A 528 50.43 -12.90 -23.21
C ASN A 528 50.61 -12.07 -24.49
N ILE A 529 49.74 -11.10 -24.77
CA ILE A 529 50.02 -10.02 -25.73
C ILE A 529 49.33 -8.74 -25.22
N CYS A 530 50.16 -7.73 -24.91
CA CYS A 530 49.91 -6.43 -24.27
C CYS A 530 49.83 -6.41 -22.73
#